data_AF-A0A962IE74-F1
#
_entry.id   AF-A0A962IE74-F1
#
_cell.length_a   1.000
_cell.length_b   1.000
_cell.length_c   1.000
_cell.angle_alpha   90.00
_cell.angle_beta   90.00
_cell.angle_gamma   90.00
#
_symmetry.space_group_name_H-M   'P 1'
#
loop_
_entity.id
_entity.type
_entity.pdbx_description
1 polymer ?
#
loop_
_entity_poly.entity_id
_entity_poly.type
_entity_poly.pdbx_seq_one_letter_code
_entity_poly.pdbx_strand_id
1 'polypeptide(L)' 'MEYSLIGFACLLVLIFLRIPLALAMGVTGVVGFAMVQINVYGNPAGWELALSQVPQMALKTGMIEGLSVVPLFILM' A
#
# COMPACT_ATOMS: atom_id res chain seq x y z
N MET A 1 -0.11 9.62 -16.34
CA MET A 1 -0.93 8.44 -16.71
C MET A 1 -0.07 7.20 -16.87
N GLU A 2 1.14 7.33 -17.40
CA GLU A 2 2.06 6.21 -17.72
C GLU A 2 2.50 5.42 -16.47
N TYR A 3 2.85 6.10 -15.39
CA TYR A 3 3.29 5.46 -14.14
C TYR A 3 2.21 4.56 -13.50
N SER A 4 0.93 4.92 -13.60
CA SER A 4 -0.17 4.09 -13.10
C SER A 4 -0.35 2.81 -13.91
N LEU A 5 -0.13 2.86 -15.24
CA LEU A 5 -0.19 1.69 -16.10
C LEU A 5 0.94 0.71 -15.79
N ILE A 6 2.14 1.22 -15.51
CA ILE A 6 3.30 0.42 -15.11
C ILE A 6 3.07 -0.25 -13.76
N GLY A 7 2.54 0.49 -12.78
CA GLY A 7 2.16 -0.08 -11.48
C GLY A 7 1.11 -1.19 -11.59
N PHE A 8 0.11 -0.99 -12.45
CA PHE A 8 -0.93 -1.99 -12.72
C PHE A 8 -0.37 -3.23 -13.42
N ALA A 9 0.51 -3.08 -14.41
CA ALA A 9 1.18 -4.19 -15.08
C ALA A 9 2.03 -5.03 -14.10
N CYS A 10 2.80 -4.37 -13.23
CA CYS A 10 3.56 -5.05 -12.17
C CYS A 10 2.64 -5.83 -11.22
N LEU A 11 1.50 -5.26 -10.82
CA LEU A 11 0.53 -5.91 -9.96
C LEU A 11 -0.03 -7.18 -10.60
N LEU A 12 -0.40 -7.12 -11.89
CA LEU A 12 -0.87 -8.28 -12.63
C LEU A 12 0.18 -9.39 -12.68
N VAL A 13 1.45 -9.06 -12.95
CA VAL A 13 2.55 -10.05 -12.96
C VAL A 13 2.70 -10.76 -11.61
N LEU A 14 2.61 -10.01 -10.50
CA LEU A 14 2.70 -10.59 -9.15
C LEU A 14 1.51 -11.51 -8.84
N ILE A 15 0.30 -11.17 -9.31
CA ILE A 15 -0.88 -12.03 -9.17
C ILE A 15 -0.70 -13.33 -9.96
N PHE A 16 -0.21 -13.26 -11.20
CA PHE A 16 0.08 -14.45 -12.01
C PHE A 16 1.12 -15.36 -11.36
N LEU A 17 2.07 -14.79 -10.60
CA LEU A 17 3.06 -15.53 -9.82
C LEU A 17 2.49 -16.19 -8.54
N ARG A 18 1.17 -16.13 -8.32
CA ARG A 18 0.45 -16.66 -7.15
C ARG A 18 0.89 -16.04 -5.81
N ILE A 19 1.37 -14.81 -5.84
CA ILE A 19 1.67 -14.07 -4.61
C ILE A 19 0.35 -13.65 -3.95
N PRO A 20 0.23 -13.72 -2.61
CA PRO A 20 -0.96 -13.23 -1.90
C PRO A 20 -1.27 -11.77 -2.27
N LEU A 21 -2.54 -11.49 -2.58
CA LEU A 21 -2.97 -10.18 -3.08
C LEU A 21 -2.58 -9.03 -2.14
N ALA A 22 -2.67 -9.26 -0.83
CA ALA A 22 -2.28 -8.27 0.18
C ALA A 22 -0.80 -7.86 0.05
N LEU A 23 0.08 -8.82 -0.24
CA LEU A 23 1.52 -8.56 -0.38
C LEU A 23 1.83 -7.93 -1.74
N ALA A 24 1.15 -8.39 -2.80
CA ALA A 24 1.24 -7.77 -4.13
C ALA A 24 0.78 -6.30 -4.11
N MET A 25 -0.34 -5.99 -3.47
CA MET A 25 -0.84 -4.63 -3.28
C MET A 25 0.09 -3.78 -2.42
N GLY A 26 0.60 -4.34 -1.31
CA GLY A 26 1.51 -3.61 -0.43
C GLY A 26 2.80 -3.20 -1.14
N VAL A 27 3.43 -4.13 -1.86
CA VAL A 27 4.68 -3.85 -2.60
C VAL A 27 4.44 -2.87 -3.75
N THR A 28 3.43 -3.11 -4.57
CA THR A 28 3.15 -2.25 -5.74
C THR A 28 2.72 -0.84 -5.32
N GLY A 29 1.98 -0.71 -4.21
CA GLY A 29 1.58 0.57 -3.64
C GLY A 29 2.78 1.37 -3.11
N VAL A 30 3.68 0.74 -2.36
CA VAL A 30 4.88 1.39 -1.80
C VAL A 30 5.84 1.82 -2.90
N VAL A 31 6.11 0.93 -3.87
CA VAL A 31 6.99 1.22 -5.00
C VAL A 31 6.39 2.30 -5.89
N GLY A 32 5.08 2.23 -6.18
CA GLY A 32 4.39 3.25 -6.96
C GLY A 32 4.41 4.62 -6.28
N PHE A 33 4.19 4.68 -4.97
CA PHE A 33 4.25 5.92 -4.20
C PHE A 33 5.66 6.53 -4.15
N ALA A 34 6.70 5.71 -3.94
CA ALA A 34 8.08 6.16 -3.99
C ALA A 34 8.46 6.71 -5.38
N MET A 35 8.08 6.01 -6.44
CA MET A 35 8.33 6.46 -7.83
C MET A 35 7.63 7.77 -8.16
N VAL A 36 6.38 7.95 -7.70
CA VAL A 36 5.66 9.21 -7.88
C VAL A 36 6.34 10.34 -7.11
N GLN A 37 6.76 10.12 -5.86
CA GLN A 37 7.47 11.16 -5.10
C GLN A 37 8.79 11.60 -5.73
N ILE A 38 9.52 10.67 -6.32
CA ILE A 38 10.82 10.98 -6.93
C ILE A 38 10.66 11.64 -8.29
N ASN A 39 9.78 11.11 -9.15
CA ASN A 39 9.66 11.56 -10.55
C ASN A 39 8.68 12.71 -10.74
N VAL A 40 7.64 12.82 -9.90
CA VAL A 40 6.60 13.86 -10.02
C VAL A 40 6.86 15.02 -9.06
N TYR A 41 7.24 14.72 -7.82
CA TYR A 41 7.43 15.72 -6.78
C TYR A 41 8.90 16.13 -6.59
N GLY A 42 9.85 15.47 -7.28
CA GLY A 42 11.27 15.82 -7.25
C GLY A 42 11.96 15.58 -5.90
N ASN A 43 11.36 14.77 -5.02
CA ASN A 43 11.88 14.53 -3.70
C ASN A 43 12.82 13.30 -3.68
N PRO A 44 14.13 13.47 -3.44
CA PRO A 44 15.08 12.34 -3.45
C PRO A 44 14.86 11.35 -2.28
N ALA A 45 14.20 11.78 -1.20
CA ALA A 45 13.84 10.93 -0.06
C ALA A 45 12.51 10.17 -0.26
N GLY A 46 12.07 9.95 -1.50
CA GLY A 46 10.76 9.35 -1.79
C GLY A 46 10.58 7.94 -1.22
N TRP A 47 11.65 7.15 -1.13
CA TRP A 47 11.63 5.84 -0.50
C TRP A 47 11.50 5.89 1.02
N GLU A 48 12.15 6.84 1.68
CA GLU A 48 12.09 6.98 3.13
C GLU A 48 10.68 7.39 3.59
N LEU A 49 10.07 8.31 2.85
CA LEU A 49 8.68 8.67 3.04
C LEU A 49 7.76 7.48 2.78
N ALA A 50 7.90 6.78 1.65
CA ALA A 50 7.09 5.61 1.34
C ALA A 50 7.16 4.53 2.44
N LEU A 51 8.37 4.22 2.93
CA LEU A 51 8.58 3.23 3.99
C LEU A 51 8.04 3.70 5.35
N SER A 52 8.11 5.00 5.66
CA SER A 52 7.56 5.55 6.91
C SER A 52 6.04 5.44 7.01
N GLN A 53 5.34 5.46 5.86
CA GLN A 53 3.87 5.41 5.81
C GLN A 53 3.32 3.98 6.02
N VAL A 54 4.06 2.95 5.60
CA VAL A 54 3.62 1.54 5.71
C VAL A 54 3.27 1.12 7.15
N PRO A 55 4.16 1.29 8.16
CA PRO A 55 3.86 0.88 9.53
C PRO A 55 2.74 1.74 10.13
N GLN A 56 2.70 3.04 9.82
CA GLN A 56 1.62 3.93 10.27
C GLN A 56 0.25 3.45 9.78
N MET A 57 0.17 3.03 8.52
CA MET A 57 -1.07 2.55 7.92
C MET A 57 -1.48 1.19 8.49
N ALA A 58 -0.53 0.26 8.65
CA ALA A 58 -0.79 -1.03 9.27
C ALA A 58 -1.31 -0.90 10.72
N LEU A 59 -0.70 -0.02 11.51
CA LEU A 59 -1.15 0.25 12.88
C LEU A 59 -2.54 0.88 12.91
N LYS A 60 -2.80 1.86 12.04
CA LYS A 60 -4.14 2.47 11.92
C LYS A 60 -5.20 1.45 11.56
N THR A 61 -4.95 0.59 10.58
CA THR A 61 -5.90 -0.46 10.20
C THR A 61 -6.12 -1.44 11.35
N GLY A 62 -5.06 -1.91 12.02
CA GLY A 62 -5.20 -2.83 13.16
C GLY A 62 -5.95 -2.23 14.35
N MET A 63 -5.73 -0.94 14.64
CA MET A 63 -6.41 -0.24 15.74
C MET A 63 -7.88 0.05 15.42
N ILE A 64 -8.20 0.45 14.18
CA ILE A 64 -9.57 0.78 13.78
C ILE A 64 -10.42 -0.48 13.63
N GLU A 65 -9.88 -1.56 13.06
CA GLU A 65 -10.59 -2.83 12.95
C GLU A 65 -10.88 -3.42 14.35
N GLY A 66 -9.95 -3.30 15.31
CA GLY A 66 -10.20 -3.70 16.71
C GLY A 66 -11.30 -2.86 17.38
N LEU A 67 -11.36 -1.55 17.11
CA LEU A 67 -12.40 -0.67 17.64
C LEU A 67 -13.75 -0.79 16.90
N SER A 68 -13.79 -1.37 15.70
CA SER A 68 -15.03 -1.57 14.93
C SER A 68 -15.61 -2.98 15.08
N VAL A 69 -14.77 -4.00 15.27
CA VAL A 69 -15.22 -5.38 15.51
C VAL A 69 -15.86 -5.52 16.89
N VAL A 70 -15.31 -4.88 17.93
CA VAL A 70 -15.85 -4.95 19.30
C VAL A 70 -17.29 -4.40 19.39
N PRO A 71 -17.63 -3.23 18.83
CA PRO A 71 -19.01 -2.75 18.79
C PRO A 71 -19.95 -3.60 17.95
N LEU A 72 -19.50 -4.14 16.80
CA LEU A 72 -20.33 -5.01 15.95
C LEU A 72 -20.72 -6.32 16.65
N PHE A 73 -19.83 -6.88 17.49
CA PHE A 73 -20.13 -8.04 18.34
C PHE A 73 -21.14 -7.76 19.46
N ILE A 74 -21.28 -6.50 19.88
CA ILE A 74 -22.27 -6.09 20.90
C ILE A 74 -23.63 -5.78 20.26
N LEU A 75 -23.63 -5.41 18.97
CA LEU A 75 -24.81 -5.05 18.19
C LEU A 75 -25.41 -6.21 17.37
N MET A 76 -24.68 -7.32 17.22
CA MET A 76 -25.17 -8.62 16.72
C MET A 76 -25.66 -9.51 17.86
#